data_AF-A0A6L4ADB7-F1
#
_entry.id   AF-A0A6L4ADB7-F1
#
_cell.length_a   1.000
_cell.length_b   1.000
_cell.length_c   1.000
_cell.angle_alpha   90.00
_cell.angle_beta   90.00
_cell.angle_gamma   90.00
#
_symmetry.space_group_name_H-M   'P 1'
#
loop_
_entity.id
_entity.type
_entity.pdbx_description
1 polymer ?
#
loop_
_entity_poly.entity_id
_entity_poly.type
_entity_poly.pdbx_seq_one_letter_code
_entity_poly.pdbx_strand_id
1 'polypeptide(L)'
;MTSYNQKVQPVNLNAPTLTATQPKIGLRLVSWVSLGQGVLLFVGALTILWWLISATPGFVSNDDYYHARIADQTMEQQRLRVEFTALPHTILNQDDFVDHHLLFHLYLAPWIHYGGMDGAKFATALIGTGVFVATWVLLRGIGVYYPLGWTLLLLGVSSPFIYRLLMTRTQGAALLVLIITLHCLFQRQYRAILPLGFAFAWLYNGFVLLPAIVILYALAVWLERREIVWQPVVLSLSGVVLGLAINPYFPDNLT
;
A
#
# COMPACT_ATOMS: atom_id res chain seq x y z
N MET A 1 16.80 54.90 -37.36
CA MET A 1 17.57 53.69 -37.02
C MET A 1 18.20 53.90 -35.66
N THR A 2 17.50 53.51 -34.60
CA THR A 2 17.92 53.69 -33.20
C THR A 2 18.28 52.31 -32.66
N SER A 3 19.56 52.08 -32.42
CA SER A 3 20.12 50.81 -31.96
C SER A 3 19.75 50.54 -30.49
N TYR A 4 19.01 49.46 -30.25
CA TYR A 4 18.64 48.96 -28.93
C TYR A 4 19.74 48.00 -28.46
N ASN A 5 20.73 48.53 -27.75
CA ASN A 5 21.87 47.77 -27.23
C ASN A 5 21.53 47.28 -25.81
N GLN A 6 20.82 46.15 -25.70
CA GLN A 6 20.48 45.54 -24.43
C GLN A 6 21.71 44.79 -23.89
N LYS A 7 22.37 45.37 -22.88
CA LYS A 7 23.45 44.70 -22.13
C LYS A 7 22.88 43.48 -21.41
N VAL A 8 23.20 42.29 -21.91
CA VAL A 8 22.98 41.02 -21.21
C VAL A 8 23.87 41.04 -19.96
N GLN A 9 23.26 41.06 -18.77
CA GLN A 9 24.01 40.91 -17.53
C GLN A 9 24.57 39.48 -17.42
N PRO A 10 25.83 39.31 -16.98
CA PRO A 10 26.39 37.97 -16.77
C PRO A 10 25.63 37.25 -15.66
N VAL A 11 25.23 36.01 -15.92
CA VAL A 11 24.62 35.10 -14.94
C VAL A 11 25.59 34.98 -13.76
N ASN A 12 25.15 35.42 -12.58
CA ASN A 12 25.91 35.31 -11.35
C ASN A 12 25.96 33.84 -10.91
N LEU A 13 27.05 33.15 -11.27
CA LEU A 13 27.32 31.75 -10.91
C LEU A 13 27.56 31.54 -9.40
N ASN A 14 27.59 32.62 -8.61
CA ASN A 14 27.72 32.60 -7.15
C ASN A 14 26.38 32.79 -6.44
N ALA A 15 25.24 32.65 -7.13
CA ALA A 15 23.96 32.48 -6.44
C ALA A 15 24.12 31.31 -5.46
N PRO A 16 23.73 31.47 -4.17
CA PRO A 16 23.80 30.36 -3.24
C PRO A 16 23.06 29.20 -3.88
N THR A 17 23.79 28.13 -4.20
CA THR A 17 23.20 26.82 -4.45
C THR A 17 22.15 26.68 -3.38
N LEU A 18 20.88 26.55 -3.78
CA LEU A 18 19.83 26.11 -2.90
C LEU A 18 20.34 24.78 -2.36
N THR A 19 21.07 24.81 -1.25
CA THR A 19 21.32 23.65 -0.43
C THR A 19 19.92 23.23 -0.11
N ALA A 20 19.45 22.20 -0.82
CA ALA A 20 18.25 21.49 -0.49
C ALA A 20 18.54 20.90 0.88
N THR A 21 18.39 21.74 1.90
CA THR A 21 18.22 21.36 3.28
C THR A 21 17.07 20.39 3.18
N GLN A 22 17.42 19.11 3.23
CA GLN A 22 16.47 18.02 3.24
C GLN A 22 15.38 18.49 4.20
N PRO A 23 14.09 18.58 3.79
CA PRO A 23 13.05 18.80 4.76
C PRO A 23 13.05 17.56 5.64
N LYS A 24 13.86 17.60 6.71
CA LYS A 24 13.71 16.74 7.87
C LYS A 24 12.44 17.24 8.55
N ILE A 25 11.29 16.98 7.93
CA ILE A 25 10.04 16.92 8.66
C ILE A 25 10.17 15.63 9.46
N GLY A 26 10.97 15.70 10.52
CA GLY A 26 11.02 14.65 11.51
C GLY A 26 9.59 14.48 12.02
N LEU A 27 9.17 13.23 12.17
CA LEU A 27 7.94 12.83 12.88
C LEU A 27 7.77 13.43 14.30
N ARG A 28 8.65 14.33 14.74
CA ARG A 28 8.79 14.79 16.13
C ARG A 28 7.85 15.91 16.57
N LEU A 29 7.06 16.52 15.68
CA LEU A 29 5.97 17.40 16.11
C LEU A 29 4.73 17.13 15.26
N VAL A 30 4.05 16.04 15.60
CA VAL A 30 2.66 15.86 15.22
C VAL A 30 1.87 16.97 15.93
N SER A 31 1.56 18.05 15.20
CA SER A 31 0.74 19.13 15.75
C SER A 31 -0.70 18.67 15.96
N TRP A 32 -1.44 19.27 16.88
CA TRP A 32 -2.88 19.02 17.02
C TRP A 32 -3.64 19.25 15.71
N VAL A 33 -3.19 20.23 14.90
CA VAL A 33 -3.72 20.47 13.55
C VAL A 33 -3.48 19.27 12.63
N SER A 34 -2.29 18.68 12.68
CA SER A 34 -1.94 17.48 11.91
C SER A 34 -2.83 16.30 12.29
N LEU A 35 -3.03 16.08 13.59
CA LEU A 35 -3.91 15.02 14.08
C LEU A 35 -5.34 15.25 13.63
N GLY A 36 -5.85 16.47 13.77
CA GLY A 36 -7.18 16.84 13.32
C GLY A 36 -7.39 16.58 11.83
N GLN A 37 -6.41 16.94 10.99
CA GLN A 37 -6.44 16.63 9.56
C GLN A 37 -6.45 15.12 9.28
N GLY A 38 -5.60 14.36 9.97
CA GLY A 38 -5.55 12.90 9.81
C GLY A 38 -6.86 12.23 10.23
N VAL A 39 -7.44 12.63 11.36
CA VAL A 39 -8.73 12.12 11.85
C VAL A 39 -9.86 12.50 10.89
N LEU A 40 -9.92 13.77 10.45
CA LEU A 40 -10.94 14.23 9.51
C LEU A 40 -10.86 13.47 8.17
N LEU A 41 -9.65 13.28 7.65
CA LEU A 41 -9.41 12.50 6.44
C LEU A 41 -9.83 11.03 6.62
N PHE A 42 -9.44 10.42 7.74
CA PHE A 42 -9.81 9.03 8.05
C PHE A 42 -11.33 8.87 8.13
N VAL A 43 -12.01 9.69 8.93
CA VAL A 43 -13.47 9.62 9.11
C VAL A 43 -14.18 9.94 7.79
N GLY A 44 -13.75 10.97 7.06
CA GLY A 44 -14.35 11.36 5.78
C GLY A 44 -14.19 10.28 4.72
N ALA A 45 -12.98 9.76 4.52
CA ALA A 45 -12.72 8.70 3.54
C ALA A 45 -13.43 7.40 3.92
N LEU A 46 -13.42 7.00 5.20
CA LEU A 46 -14.15 5.82 5.66
C LEU A 46 -15.64 5.97 5.43
N THR A 47 -16.22 7.12 5.76
CA THR A 47 -17.66 7.39 5.56
C THR A 47 -18.04 7.28 4.09
N ILE A 48 -17.26 7.90 3.19
CA ILE A 48 -17.51 7.87 1.74
C ILE A 48 -17.37 6.45 1.19
N LEU A 49 -16.26 5.77 1.49
CA LEU A 49 -15.99 4.43 0.97
C LEU A 49 -16.98 3.40 1.53
N TRP A 50 -17.31 3.49 2.82
CA TRP A 50 -18.33 2.66 3.46
C TRP A 50 -19.71 2.86 2.82
N TRP A 51 -20.11 4.12 2.60
CA TRP A 51 -21.36 4.44 1.93
C TRP A 51 -21.41 3.86 0.51
N LEU A 52 -20.33 3.99 -0.26
CA LEU A 52 -20.25 3.46 -1.62
C LEU A 52 -20.32 1.92 -1.66
N ILE A 53 -19.53 1.23 -0.85
CA ILE A 53 -19.46 -0.25 -0.87
C ILE A 53 -20.74 -0.89 -0.30
N SER A 54 -21.45 -0.18 0.58
CA SER A 54 -22.70 -0.63 1.19
C SER A 54 -23.95 -0.26 0.38
N ALA A 55 -23.78 0.44 -0.76
CA ALA A 55 -24.89 0.83 -1.62
C ALA A 55 -25.60 -0.38 -2.27
N THR A 56 -24.94 -1.54 -2.30
CA THR A 56 -25.51 -2.81 -2.79
C THR A 56 -25.47 -3.89 -1.71
N PRO A 57 -26.46 -4.81 -1.67
CA PRO A 57 -26.44 -5.93 -0.72
C PRO A 57 -25.26 -6.89 -0.96
N GLY A 58 -24.93 -7.18 -2.23
CA GLY A 58 -23.82 -8.05 -2.59
C GLY A 58 -22.46 -7.35 -2.64
N PHE A 59 -21.41 -8.13 -2.90
CA PHE A 59 -20.06 -7.62 -3.16
C PHE A 59 -19.94 -6.92 -4.53
N VAL A 60 -18.84 -6.17 -4.70
CA VAL A 60 -18.55 -5.34 -5.87
C VAL A 60 -18.04 -6.18 -7.05
N SER A 61 -17.34 -7.29 -6.75
CA SER A 61 -16.80 -8.24 -7.73
C SER A 61 -17.15 -9.69 -7.39
N ASN A 62 -17.08 -10.59 -8.37
CA ASN A 62 -17.27 -12.01 -8.17
C ASN A 62 -16.16 -12.63 -7.30
N ASP A 63 -14.91 -12.19 -7.48
CA ASP A 63 -13.75 -12.70 -6.72
C ASP A 63 -13.84 -12.35 -5.23
N ASP A 64 -14.62 -11.31 -4.87
CA ASP A 64 -14.83 -10.90 -3.49
C ASP A 64 -15.49 -12.02 -2.66
N TYR A 65 -16.40 -12.78 -3.27
CA TYR A 65 -17.08 -13.92 -2.61
C TYR A 65 -16.08 -15.02 -2.26
N TYR A 66 -15.12 -15.28 -3.15
CA TYR A 66 -14.04 -16.24 -2.90
C TYR A 66 -13.20 -15.79 -1.70
N HIS A 67 -12.70 -14.55 -1.72
CA HIS A 67 -11.86 -14.01 -0.64
C HIS A 67 -12.59 -13.96 0.70
N ALA A 68 -13.87 -13.60 0.71
CA ALA A 68 -14.69 -13.60 1.91
C ALA A 68 -14.86 -15.03 2.45
N ARG A 69 -15.20 -16.01 1.60
CA ARG A 69 -15.46 -17.38 2.06
C ARG A 69 -14.22 -18.07 2.59
N ILE A 70 -13.07 -17.93 1.91
CA ILE A 70 -11.83 -18.54 2.40
C ILE A 70 -11.32 -17.88 3.69
N ALA A 71 -11.49 -16.56 3.84
CA ALA A 71 -11.17 -15.86 5.08
C ALA A 71 -12.03 -16.36 6.25
N ASP A 72 -13.33 -16.55 6.03
CA ASP A 72 -14.24 -17.12 7.02
C ASP A 72 -13.85 -18.54 7.43
N GLN A 73 -13.51 -19.39 6.45
CA GLN A 73 -13.04 -20.76 6.69
C GLN A 73 -11.77 -20.82 7.53
N THR A 74 -10.89 -19.81 7.45
CA THR A 74 -9.70 -19.71 8.31
C THR A 74 -10.09 -19.70 9.80
N MET A 75 -11.17 -18.99 10.15
CA MET A 75 -11.68 -18.93 11.52
C MET A 75 -12.54 -20.14 11.89
N GLU A 76 -13.42 -20.59 10.99
CA GLU A 76 -14.25 -21.78 11.24
C GLU A 76 -13.38 -23.02 11.50
N GLN A 77 -12.30 -23.20 10.74
CA GLN A 77 -11.40 -24.34 10.88
C GLN A 77 -10.27 -24.11 11.90
N GLN A 78 -10.07 -22.86 12.34
CA GLN A 78 -8.95 -22.46 13.21
C GLN A 78 -7.57 -22.86 12.64
N ARG A 79 -7.40 -22.76 11.32
CA ARG A 79 -6.19 -23.21 10.60
C ARG A 79 -5.73 -22.14 9.61
N LEU A 80 -4.41 -21.96 9.53
CA LEU A 80 -3.79 -21.12 8.51
C LEU A 80 -3.80 -21.79 7.13
N ARG A 81 -3.63 -23.12 7.10
CA ARG A 81 -3.80 -23.94 5.90
C ARG A 81 -5.22 -24.50 5.90
N VAL A 82 -6.09 -23.81 5.15
CA VAL A 82 -7.53 -24.10 5.09
C VAL A 82 -7.79 -25.25 4.13
N GLU A 83 -8.63 -26.20 4.53
CA GLU A 83 -9.16 -27.22 3.63
C GLU A 83 -10.38 -26.63 2.91
N PHE A 84 -10.21 -26.17 1.67
CA PHE A 84 -11.28 -25.49 0.96
C PHE A 84 -12.08 -26.47 0.08
N THR A 85 -13.02 -27.18 0.71
CA THR A 85 -13.80 -28.29 0.11
C THR A 85 -14.71 -27.88 -1.06
N ALA A 86 -14.96 -26.59 -1.25
CA ALA A 86 -15.72 -26.06 -2.38
C ALA A 86 -14.88 -25.88 -3.66
N LEU A 87 -13.55 -26.04 -3.59
CA LEU A 87 -12.63 -25.92 -4.73
C LEU A 87 -12.98 -26.78 -5.96
N PRO A 88 -13.45 -28.04 -5.82
CA PRO A 88 -13.83 -28.87 -6.97
C PRO A 88 -14.95 -28.28 -7.84
N HIS A 89 -15.68 -27.28 -7.33
CA HIS A 89 -16.71 -26.55 -8.09
C HIS A 89 -16.14 -25.33 -8.83
N THR A 90 -14.82 -25.18 -8.86
CA THR A 90 -14.12 -24.06 -9.48
C THR A 90 -13.08 -24.57 -10.47
N ILE A 91 -12.44 -23.65 -11.19
CA ILE A 91 -11.28 -23.97 -12.05
C ILE A 91 -9.99 -24.28 -11.27
N LEU A 92 -10.01 -24.10 -9.94
CA LEU A 92 -8.86 -24.33 -9.08
C LEU A 92 -8.78 -25.82 -8.72
N ASN A 93 -7.62 -26.45 -8.93
CA ASN A 93 -7.38 -27.81 -8.48
C ASN A 93 -7.29 -27.84 -6.95
N GLN A 94 -8.07 -28.71 -6.31
CA GLN A 94 -8.03 -28.86 -4.85
C GLN A 94 -6.69 -29.42 -4.37
N ASP A 95 -6.07 -30.31 -5.17
CA ASP A 95 -4.82 -30.97 -4.80
C ASP A 95 -3.60 -30.02 -4.86
N ASP A 96 -3.69 -28.96 -5.68
CA ASP A 96 -2.63 -27.97 -5.87
C ASP A 96 -2.97 -26.61 -5.25
N PHE A 97 -3.97 -26.56 -4.36
CA PHE A 97 -4.45 -25.30 -3.83
C PHE A 97 -3.47 -24.66 -2.85
N VAL A 98 -3.07 -23.43 -3.17
CA VAL A 98 -2.26 -22.56 -2.31
C VAL A 98 -2.97 -21.24 -2.07
N ASP A 99 -3.03 -20.83 -0.81
CA ASP A 99 -3.47 -19.50 -0.46
C ASP A 99 -2.36 -18.47 -0.66
N HIS A 100 -2.28 -17.93 -1.88
CA HIS A 100 -1.35 -16.85 -2.24
C HIS A 100 -1.66 -15.50 -1.57
N HIS A 101 -2.75 -15.40 -0.82
CA HIS A 101 -3.25 -14.17 -0.21
C HIS A 101 -3.48 -14.32 1.30
N LEU A 102 -2.75 -15.25 1.93
CA LEU A 102 -2.91 -15.63 3.33
C LEU A 102 -3.06 -14.43 4.28
N LEU A 103 -2.16 -13.45 4.25
CA LEU A 103 -2.24 -12.32 5.19
C LEU A 103 -3.50 -11.46 4.96
N PHE A 104 -3.96 -11.36 3.71
CA PHE A 104 -5.21 -10.67 3.41
C PHE A 104 -6.40 -11.42 3.99
N HIS A 105 -6.44 -12.75 3.85
CA HIS A 105 -7.50 -13.57 4.43
C HIS A 105 -7.47 -13.54 5.96
N LEU A 106 -6.30 -13.60 6.59
CA LEU A 106 -6.16 -13.45 8.05
C LEU A 106 -6.67 -12.09 8.54
N TYR A 107 -6.37 -11.02 7.81
CA TYR A 107 -6.91 -9.69 8.11
C TYR A 107 -8.44 -9.66 7.98
N LEU A 108 -8.98 -10.26 6.92
CA LEU A 108 -10.41 -10.23 6.60
C LEU A 108 -11.25 -11.13 7.52
N ALA A 109 -10.68 -12.25 7.96
CA ALA A 109 -11.35 -13.33 8.70
C ALA A 109 -12.22 -12.85 9.87
N PRO A 110 -11.73 -12.04 10.84
CA PRO A 110 -12.57 -11.60 11.96
C PRO A 110 -13.76 -10.75 11.52
N TRP A 111 -13.62 -10.00 10.44
CA TRP A 111 -14.69 -9.13 9.95
C TRP A 111 -15.79 -9.93 9.26
N ILE A 112 -15.43 -10.87 8.39
CA ILE A 112 -16.42 -11.72 7.71
C ILE A 112 -17.09 -12.69 8.70
N HIS A 113 -16.33 -13.27 9.63
CA HIS A 113 -16.84 -14.29 10.54
C HIS A 113 -17.90 -13.74 11.50
N TYR A 114 -17.67 -12.55 12.07
CA TYR A 114 -18.61 -11.94 13.01
C TYR A 114 -19.60 -10.96 12.37
N GLY A 115 -19.21 -10.33 11.26
CA GLY A 115 -19.99 -9.27 10.60
C GLY A 115 -20.63 -9.67 9.28
N GLY A 116 -20.44 -10.91 8.82
CA GLY A 116 -20.92 -11.35 7.52
C GLY A 116 -20.35 -10.51 6.37
N MET A 117 -21.10 -10.41 5.27
CA MET A 117 -20.68 -9.64 4.09
C MET A 117 -20.42 -8.17 4.42
N ASP A 118 -21.22 -7.57 5.30
CA ASP A 118 -21.04 -6.17 5.70
C ASP A 118 -19.76 -5.96 6.49
N GLY A 119 -19.36 -6.92 7.33
CA GLY A 119 -18.05 -6.90 7.98
C GLY A 119 -16.90 -6.94 6.97
N ALA A 120 -16.95 -7.84 5.98
CA ALA A 120 -15.93 -7.90 4.92
C ALA A 120 -15.85 -6.60 4.09
N LYS A 121 -17.00 -5.99 3.77
CA LYS A 121 -17.05 -4.68 3.12
C LYS A 121 -16.44 -3.59 3.99
N PHE A 122 -16.71 -3.60 5.30
CA PHE A 122 -16.16 -2.63 6.23
C PHE A 122 -14.63 -2.76 6.33
N ALA A 123 -14.10 -3.97 6.38
CA ALA A 123 -12.66 -4.24 6.33
C ALA A 123 -12.03 -3.71 5.04
N THR A 124 -12.70 -3.91 3.90
CA THR A 124 -12.25 -3.36 2.62
C THR A 124 -12.24 -1.83 2.62
N ALA A 125 -13.28 -1.20 3.18
CA ALA A 125 -13.34 0.25 3.33
C ALA A 125 -12.24 0.79 4.27
N LEU A 126 -11.85 0.04 5.31
CA LEU A 126 -10.73 0.38 6.17
C LEU A 126 -9.39 0.34 5.41
N ILE A 127 -9.15 -0.68 4.59
CA ILE A 127 -7.96 -0.72 3.72
C ILE A 127 -7.94 0.48 2.78
N GLY A 128 -9.07 0.76 2.10
CA GLY A 128 -9.19 1.91 1.21
C GLY A 128 -8.92 3.22 1.93
N THR A 129 -9.48 3.41 3.13
CA THR A 129 -9.22 4.57 4.00
C THR A 129 -7.72 4.67 4.36
N GLY A 130 -7.10 3.52 4.63
CA GLY A 130 -5.65 3.42 4.85
C GLY A 130 -4.85 3.96 3.68
N VAL A 131 -5.25 3.69 2.43
CA VAL A 131 -4.60 4.25 1.22
C VAL A 131 -4.64 5.78 1.21
N PHE A 132 -5.79 6.38 1.56
CA PHE A 132 -5.93 7.83 1.67
C PHE A 132 -5.00 8.39 2.76
N VAL A 133 -5.05 7.83 3.96
CA VAL A 133 -4.22 8.31 5.08
C VAL A 133 -2.73 8.12 4.80
N ALA A 134 -2.32 6.96 4.28
CA ALA A 134 -0.93 6.68 3.92
C ALA A 134 -0.43 7.62 2.83
N THR A 135 -1.26 7.96 1.83
CA THR A 135 -0.92 8.95 0.80
C THR A 135 -0.71 10.32 1.42
N TRP A 136 -1.62 10.76 2.29
CA TRP A 136 -1.48 12.04 2.98
C TRP A 136 -0.21 12.10 3.84
N VAL A 137 0.10 11.03 4.59
CA VAL A 137 1.33 10.90 5.38
C VAL A 137 2.57 10.92 4.47
N LEU A 138 2.54 10.23 3.33
CA LEU A 138 3.61 10.23 2.34
C LEU A 138 3.87 11.64 1.82
N LEU A 139 2.84 12.32 1.30
CA LEU A 139 2.93 13.67 0.74
C LEU A 139 3.44 14.68 1.77
N ARG A 140 2.97 14.56 3.02
CA ARG A 140 3.49 15.36 4.14
C ARG A 140 4.95 15.08 4.43
N GLY A 141 5.33 13.80 4.46
CA GLY A 141 6.68 13.37 4.75
C GLY A 141 7.72 13.88 3.74
N ILE A 142 7.32 14.06 2.48
CA ILE A 142 8.18 14.63 1.43
C ILE A 142 8.07 16.15 1.29
N GLY A 143 7.21 16.82 2.07
CA GLY A 143 7.08 18.28 2.08
C GLY A 143 6.23 18.86 0.94
N VAL A 144 5.29 18.10 0.37
CA VAL A 144 4.36 18.62 -0.65
C VAL A 144 3.43 19.68 -0.06
N TYR A 145 3.27 20.81 -0.76
CA TYR A 145 2.31 21.85 -0.42
C TYR A 145 0.86 21.34 -0.54
N TYR A 146 0.01 21.67 0.42
CA TYR A 146 -1.41 21.28 0.46
C TYR A 146 -1.67 19.76 0.33
N PRO A 147 -1.02 18.91 1.15
CA PRO A 147 -1.04 17.46 0.99
C PRO A 147 -2.45 16.86 1.14
N LEU A 148 -3.32 17.49 1.92
CA LEU A 148 -4.72 17.09 2.05
C LEU A 148 -5.48 17.23 0.71
N GLY A 149 -5.32 18.35 0.01
CA GLY A 149 -5.97 18.59 -1.27
C GLY A 149 -5.56 17.56 -2.32
N TRP A 150 -4.26 17.29 -2.43
CA TRP A 150 -3.74 16.25 -3.32
C TRP A 150 -4.23 14.85 -2.98
N THR A 151 -4.41 14.56 -1.69
CA THR A 151 -4.96 13.27 -1.26
C THR A 151 -6.44 13.14 -1.62
N LEU A 152 -7.23 14.22 -1.46
CA LEU A 152 -8.65 14.21 -1.82
C LEU A 152 -8.86 14.02 -3.33
N LEU A 153 -7.91 14.43 -4.17
CA LEU A 153 -7.97 14.16 -5.61
C LEU A 153 -7.99 12.67 -5.94
N LEU A 154 -7.54 11.78 -5.05
CA LEU A 154 -7.67 10.32 -5.24
C LEU A 154 -9.13 9.88 -5.43
N LEU A 155 -10.10 10.56 -4.80
CA LEU A 155 -11.53 10.31 -5.02
C LEU A 155 -11.96 10.59 -6.47
N GLY A 156 -11.27 11.53 -7.12
CA GLY A 156 -11.58 12.00 -8.47
C GLY A 156 -10.64 11.50 -9.57
N VAL A 157 -9.70 10.58 -9.28
CA VAL A 157 -8.74 10.09 -10.29
C VAL A 157 -9.46 9.38 -11.42
N SER A 158 -10.25 8.35 -11.11
CA SER A 158 -11.03 7.60 -12.11
C SER A 158 -12.02 6.64 -11.44
N SER A 159 -13.11 6.29 -12.13
CA SER A 159 -14.03 5.26 -11.65
C SER A 159 -13.39 3.87 -11.52
N PRO A 160 -12.47 3.41 -12.41
CA PRO A 160 -11.82 2.11 -12.24
C PRO A 160 -10.91 2.06 -11.00
N PHE A 161 -10.29 3.18 -10.62
CA PHE A 161 -9.49 3.26 -9.40
C PHE A 161 -10.35 3.00 -8.16
N ILE A 162 -11.45 3.74 -8.01
CA ILE A 162 -12.37 3.57 -6.87
C ILE A 162 -13.00 2.18 -6.90
N TYR A 163 -13.44 1.71 -8.07
CA TYR A 163 -13.98 0.35 -8.23
C TYR A 163 -13.00 -0.72 -7.74
N ARG A 164 -11.72 -0.65 -8.13
CA ARG A 164 -10.70 -1.60 -7.67
C ARG A 164 -10.36 -1.46 -6.19
N LEU A 165 -10.44 -0.25 -5.64
CA LEU A 165 -10.22 0.00 -4.22
C LEU A 165 -11.35 -0.56 -3.35
N LEU A 166 -12.58 -0.64 -3.88
CA LEU A 166 -13.75 -1.18 -3.19
C LEU A 166 -13.96 -2.69 -3.38
N MET A 167 -13.21 -3.36 -4.26
CA MET A 167 -13.22 -4.82 -4.31
C MET A 167 -12.60 -5.39 -3.03
N THR A 168 -13.22 -6.43 -2.46
CA THR A 168 -12.70 -7.19 -1.31
C THR A 168 -11.57 -8.12 -1.79
N ARG A 169 -10.48 -7.49 -2.25
CA ARG A 169 -9.33 -8.12 -2.89
C ARG A 169 -8.03 -7.48 -2.44
N THR A 170 -6.94 -8.20 -2.73
CA THR A 170 -5.60 -7.85 -2.27
C THR A 170 -5.02 -6.57 -2.88
N GLN A 171 -5.50 -6.10 -4.03
CA GLN A 171 -4.95 -4.91 -4.71
C GLN A 171 -4.98 -3.62 -3.88
N GLY A 172 -6.03 -3.39 -3.08
CA GLY A 172 -6.12 -2.21 -2.21
C GLY A 172 -5.09 -2.27 -1.08
N ALA A 173 -4.95 -3.45 -0.47
CA ALA A 173 -3.97 -3.68 0.59
C ALA A 173 -2.54 -3.63 0.05
N ALA A 174 -2.31 -4.16 -1.15
CA ALA A 174 -1.03 -4.08 -1.83
C ALA A 174 -0.65 -2.62 -2.09
N LEU A 175 -1.56 -1.81 -2.63
CA LEU A 175 -1.33 -0.37 -2.82
C LEU A 175 -0.99 0.34 -1.50
N LEU A 176 -1.72 0.05 -0.43
CA LEU A 176 -1.45 0.58 0.91
C LEU A 176 -0.03 0.27 1.37
N VAL A 177 0.39 -1.00 1.30
CA VAL A 177 1.75 -1.42 1.71
C VAL A 177 2.83 -0.77 0.84
N LEU A 178 2.60 -0.62 -0.47
CA LEU A 178 3.57 0.04 -1.36
C LEU A 178 3.73 1.53 -1.04
N ILE A 179 2.63 2.23 -0.70
CA ILE A 179 2.69 3.64 -0.26
C ILE A 179 3.45 3.77 1.07
N ILE A 180 3.17 2.88 2.02
CA ILE A 180 3.91 2.83 3.31
C ILE A 180 5.39 2.56 3.06
N THR A 181 5.71 1.62 2.16
CA THR A 181 7.08 1.28 1.77
C THR A 181 7.79 2.51 1.20
N LEU A 182 7.17 3.22 0.25
CA LEU A 182 7.70 4.47 -0.31
C LEU A 182 7.94 5.52 0.77
N HIS A 183 7.00 5.69 1.71
CA HIS A 183 7.18 6.61 2.83
C HIS A 183 8.40 6.22 3.68
N CYS A 184 8.55 4.95 4.07
CA CYS A 184 9.71 4.47 4.81
C CYS A 184 11.03 4.68 4.05
N LEU A 185 11.04 4.46 2.73
CA LEU A 185 12.21 4.70 1.88
C LEU A 185 12.62 6.18 1.88
N PHE A 186 11.67 7.10 1.67
CA PHE A 186 11.97 8.53 1.70
C PHE A 186 12.41 9.02 3.09
N GLN A 187 11.88 8.43 4.16
CA GLN A 187 12.32 8.72 5.54
C GLN A 187 13.62 7.99 5.93
N ARG A 188 14.25 7.25 5.01
CA ARG A 188 15.43 6.39 5.24
C ARG A 188 15.25 5.39 6.40
N GLN A 189 14.02 4.97 6.68
CA GLN A 189 13.68 4.01 7.72
C GLN A 189 13.76 2.57 7.19
N TYR A 190 14.95 2.16 6.75
CA TYR A 190 15.13 0.91 6.02
C TYR A 190 14.78 -0.34 6.83
N ARG A 191 14.88 -0.28 8.16
CA ARG A 191 14.52 -1.41 9.05
C ARG A 191 13.07 -1.87 8.89
N ALA A 192 12.15 -0.97 8.56
CA ALA A 192 10.74 -1.32 8.33
C ALA A 192 10.53 -2.12 7.03
N ILE A 193 11.47 -2.08 6.08
CA ILE A 193 11.34 -2.73 4.77
C ILE A 193 11.35 -4.26 4.91
N LEU A 194 12.05 -4.82 5.90
CA LEU A 194 12.06 -6.26 6.15
C LEU A 194 10.69 -6.81 6.55
N PRO A 195 10.03 -6.33 7.63
CA PRO A 195 8.70 -6.80 7.99
C PRO A 195 7.65 -6.47 6.92
N LEU A 196 7.81 -5.35 6.19
CA LEU A 196 6.93 -5.05 5.04
C LEU A 196 7.10 -6.05 3.90
N GLY A 197 8.34 -6.42 3.55
CA GLY A 197 8.62 -7.44 2.53
C GLY A 197 8.05 -8.81 2.91
N PHE A 198 8.21 -9.20 4.19
CA PHE A 198 7.61 -10.42 4.74
C PHE A 198 6.09 -10.40 4.63
N ALA A 199 5.46 -9.33 5.13
CA ALA A 199 4.01 -9.17 5.08
C ALA A 199 3.49 -9.16 3.64
N PHE A 200 4.19 -8.49 2.73
CA PHE A 200 3.79 -8.37 1.33
C PHE A 200 3.83 -9.73 0.61
N ALA A 201 4.80 -10.58 0.94
CA ALA A 201 4.86 -11.95 0.41
C ALA A 201 3.66 -12.82 0.83
N TRP A 202 3.09 -12.59 2.02
CA TRP A 202 1.86 -13.27 2.44
C TRP A 202 0.59 -12.56 1.96
N LEU A 203 0.67 -11.27 1.64
CA LEU A 203 -0.48 -10.43 1.29
C LEU A 203 -0.85 -10.53 -0.19
N TYR A 204 0.14 -10.57 -1.07
CA TYR A 204 -0.06 -10.34 -2.50
C TYR A 204 0.80 -11.26 -3.34
N ASN A 205 0.17 -11.99 -4.28
CA ASN A 205 0.89 -12.88 -5.19
C ASN A 205 1.94 -12.14 -6.04
N GLY A 206 1.71 -10.87 -6.37
CA GLY A 206 2.69 -10.00 -7.03
C GLY A 206 3.78 -9.49 -6.07
N PHE A 207 4.26 -10.31 -5.14
CA PHE A 207 5.19 -9.90 -4.07
C PHE A 207 6.50 -9.31 -4.59
N VAL A 208 6.90 -9.66 -5.81
CA VAL A 208 8.07 -9.12 -6.54
C VAL A 208 7.97 -7.60 -6.73
N LEU A 209 6.77 -7.04 -6.71
CA LEU A 209 6.53 -5.61 -6.90
C LEU A 209 7.19 -4.75 -5.80
N LEU A 210 7.23 -5.22 -4.55
CA LEU A 210 7.85 -4.47 -3.45
C LEU A 210 9.37 -4.36 -3.65
N PRO A 211 10.13 -5.45 -3.84
CA PRO A 211 11.54 -5.37 -4.21
C PRO A 211 11.79 -4.53 -5.46
N ALA A 212 10.94 -4.64 -6.49
CA ALA A 212 11.07 -3.83 -7.71
C ALA A 212 11.02 -2.32 -7.40
N ILE A 213 10.04 -1.86 -6.62
CA ILE A 213 9.96 -0.45 -6.19
C ILE A 213 11.18 -0.04 -5.36
N VAL A 214 11.64 -0.90 -4.45
CA VAL A 214 12.83 -0.63 -3.62
C VAL A 214 14.11 -0.50 -4.48
N ILE A 215 14.26 -1.36 -5.49
CA ILE A 215 15.38 -1.30 -6.44
C ILE A 215 15.30 -0.03 -7.28
N LEU A 216 14.12 0.34 -7.78
CA LEU A 216 13.91 1.59 -8.51
C LEU A 216 14.27 2.82 -7.66
N TYR A 217 13.89 2.81 -6.39
CA TYR A 217 14.30 3.85 -5.44
C TYR A 217 15.83 3.91 -5.28
N ALA A 218 16.48 2.77 -5.05
CA ALA A 218 17.93 2.72 -4.89
C ALA A 218 18.66 3.20 -6.17
N LEU A 219 18.15 2.83 -7.35
CA LEU A 219 18.64 3.30 -8.63
C LEU A 219 18.47 4.81 -8.79
N ALA A 220 17.30 5.35 -8.42
CA ALA A 220 17.04 6.79 -8.47
C ALA A 220 18.02 7.56 -7.56
N VAL A 221 18.26 7.08 -6.33
CA VAL A 221 19.23 7.69 -5.41
C VAL A 221 20.65 7.62 -5.96
N TRP A 222 21.03 6.50 -6.57
CA TRP A 222 22.33 6.37 -7.22
C TRP A 222 22.48 7.32 -8.42
N LEU A 223 21.46 7.49 -9.25
CA LEU A 223 21.49 8.40 -10.40
C LEU A 223 21.57 9.87 -9.97
N GLU A 224 20.80 10.27 -8.95
CA GLU A 224 20.73 11.65 -8.46
C GLU A 224 21.96 12.03 -7.62
N ARG A 225 22.37 11.15 -6.69
CA ARG A 225 23.33 11.48 -5.63
C ARG A 225 24.63 10.69 -5.69
N ARG A 226 24.72 9.69 -6.60
CA ARG A 226 25.85 8.73 -6.65
C ARG A 226 26.08 7.97 -5.35
N GLU A 227 25.05 7.91 -4.50
CA GLU A 227 25.05 7.19 -3.22
C GLU A 227 24.51 5.78 -3.45
N ILE A 228 25.25 4.75 -3.03
CA ILE A 228 24.81 3.36 -3.14
C ILE A 228 24.02 2.99 -1.88
N VAL A 229 22.70 2.85 -2.02
CA VAL A 229 21.79 2.51 -0.93
C VAL A 229 21.36 1.04 -1.03
N TRP A 230 22.24 0.15 -0.59
CA TRP A 230 22.04 -1.31 -0.69
C TRP A 230 21.15 -1.89 0.42
N GLN A 231 21.11 -1.24 1.59
CA GLN A 231 20.39 -1.71 2.78
C GLN A 231 18.91 -2.07 2.53
N PRO A 232 18.07 -1.19 1.97
CA PRO A 232 16.67 -1.51 1.75
C PRO A 232 16.47 -2.62 0.71
N VAL A 233 17.38 -2.76 -0.28
CA VAL A 233 17.32 -3.83 -1.29
C VAL A 233 17.54 -5.20 -0.64
N VAL A 234 18.58 -5.32 0.20
CA VAL A 234 18.83 -6.58 0.92
C VAL A 234 17.69 -6.87 1.88
N LEU A 235 17.15 -5.87 2.58
CA LEU A 235 16.06 -6.04 3.53
C LEU A 235 14.74 -6.42 2.84
N SER A 236 14.43 -5.87 1.67
CA SER A 236 13.21 -6.24 0.93
C SER A 236 13.28 -7.67 0.40
N LEU A 237 14.41 -8.06 -0.20
CA LEU A 237 14.64 -9.43 -0.67
C LEU A 237 14.62 -10.42 0.49
N SER A 238 15.32 -10.11 1.59
CA SER A 238 15.33 -10.96 2.78
C SER A 238 13.94 -11.11 3.38
N GLY A 239 13.17 -10.01 3.46
CA GLY A 239 11.79 -10.04 3.93
C GLY A 239 10.92 -10.97 3.08
N VAL A 240 11.00 -10.85 1.74
CA VAL A 240 10.26 -11.73 0.82
C VAL A 240 10.68 -13.19 0.97
N VAL A 241 11.98 -13.48 0.99
CA VAL A 241 12.49 -14.85 1.17
C VAL A 241 12.03 -15.45 2.49
N LEU A 242 12.11 -14.70 3.59
CA LEU A 242 11.58 -15.12 4.89
C LEU A 242 10.08 -15.36 4.85
N GLY A 243 9.33 -14.49 4.15
CA GLY A 243 7.89 -14.65 3.96
C GLY A 243 7.55 -15.93 3.23
N LEU A 244 8.25 -16.23 2.14
CA LEU A 244 8.04 -17.47 1.37
C LEU A 244 8.43 -18.72 2.16
N ALA A 245 9.55 -18.68 2.87
CA ALA A 245 10.08 -19.82 3.62
C ALA A 245 9.28 -20.17 4.89
N ILE A 246 8.72 -19.16 5.58
CA ILE A 246 7.90 -19.34 6.80
C ILE A 246 6.42 -19.59 6.46
N ASN A 247 6.03 -19.47 5.19
CA ASN A 247 4.65 -19.64 4.76
C ASN A 247 4.12 -21.05 5.11
N PRO A 248 2.91 -21.20 5.69
CA PRO A 248 2.30 -22.50 5.98
C PRO A 248 2.12 -23.43 4.78
N TYR A 249 2.15 -22.89 3.56
CA TYR A 249 2.05 -23.62 2.30
C TYR A 249 3.42 -23.92 1.67
N PHE A 250 4.54 -23.69 2.37
CA PHE A 250 5.86 -24.05 1.86
C PHE A 250 6.04 -25.59 1.79
N PRO A 251 6.59 -26.15 0.69
CA PRO A 251 7.16 -25.48 -0.49
C PRO A 251 6.18 -25.29 -1.66
N ASP A 252 4.94 -25.75 -1.54
CA ASP A 252 3.90 -25.70 -2.58
C ASP A 252 3.65 -24.26 -3.10
N ASN A 253 3.93 -23.25 -2.27
CA ASN A 253 3.83 -21.84 -2.63
C ASN A 253 4.88 -21.32 -3.63
N LEU A 254 5.89 -22.12 -4.00
CA LEU A 254 6.95 -21.73 -4.94
C LEU A 254 6.69 -22.17 -6.39
N THR A 255 5.78 -23.12 -6.60
CA THR A 255 5.42 -23.70 -7.90
C THR A 255 4.17 -23.04 -8.46
#